data_AF-D1ALQ1-F1
#
_entry.id   AF-D1ALQ1-F1
#
_cell.length_a   1.000
_cell.length_b   1.000
_cell.length_c   1.000
_cell.angle_alpha   90.00
_cell.angle_beta   90.00
_cell.angle_gamma   90.00
#
_symmetry.space_group_name_H-M   'P 1'
#
loop_
_entity.id
_entity.type
_entity.pdbx_description
1 polymer ?
#
loop_
_entity_poly.entity_id
_entity_poly.type
_entity_poly.pdbx_seq_one_letter_code
_entity_poly.pdbx_strand_id
1 'polypeptide(L)'
;MTNQKIFFIVVILSCSTIFLRLIPLFIKVDTSSPKVRTFFKALPFAALSSLIFPDIFTSTGNIVTSVIGAFIAFVLAYKKVNLGLNILISVISVYLISLFI
;
A
#
# COMPACT_ATOMS: atom_id res chain seq x y z
N MET A 1 -21.30 20.69 1.47
CA MET A 1 -20.63 20.42 0.18
C MET A 1 -21.68 19.90 -0.81
N THR A 2 -21.84 20.55 -1.96
CA THR A 2 -22.96 20.36 -2.89
C THR A 2 -22.99 18.94 -3.47
N ASN A 3 -24.12 18.24 -3.36
CA ASN A 3 -24.33 16.85 -3.84
C ASN A 3 -23.87 16.63 -5.30
N GLN A 4 -23.94 17.67 -6.13
CA GLN A 4 -23.45 17.62 -7.51
C GLN A 4 -21.94 17.39 -7.64
N LYS A 5 -21.13 17.94 -6.73
CA LYS A 5 -19.67 17.72 -6.71
C LYS A 5 -19.36 16.27 -6.35
N ILE A 6 -20.10 15.70 -5.40
CA ILE A 6 -19.93 14.30 -4.97
C ILE A 6 -20.27 13.36 -6.13
N PHE A 7 -21.37 13.62 -6.85
CA PHE A 7 -21.73 12.84 -8.03
C PHE A 7 -20.64 12.87 -9.10
N PHE A 8 -20.07 14.05 -9.38
CA PHE A 8 -18.98 14.19 -10.35
C PHE A 8 -17.73 13.42 -9.91
N ILE A 9 -17.35 13.50 -8.63
CA ILE A 9 -16.21 12.75 -8.07
C ILE A 9 -16.42 11.23 -8.21
N VAL A 10 -17.62 10.73 -7.87
CA VAL A 10 -17.93 9.29 -7.96
C VAL A 10 -17.85 8.79 -9.40
N VAL A 11 -18.37 9.55 -10.37
CA VAL A 11 -18.30 9.19 -11.80
C VAL A 11 -16.86 9.14 -12.28
N ILE A 12 -16.05 10.15 -11.96
CA ILE A 12 -14.64 10.21 -12.34
C ILE A 12 -13.83 9.10 -11.67
N LEU A 13 -14.03 8.86 -10.38
CA LEU A 13 -13.34 7.81 -9.63
C LEU A 13 -13.69 6.42 -10.18
N SER A 14 -14.96 6.17 -10.46
CA SER A 14 -15.44 4.91 -11.02
C SER A 14 -14.88 4.69 -12.42
N CYS A 15 -14.89 5.72 -13.28
CA CYS A 15 -14.31 5.64 -14.60
C CYS A 15 -12.81 5.34 -14.54
N SER A 16 -12.06 6.03 -13.67
CA SER A 16 -10.63 5.81 -13.48
C SER A 16 -10.29 4.41 -12.97
N THR A 17 -11.03 3.89 -11.98
CA THR A 17 -10.77 2.55 -11.42
C THR A 17 -11.12 1.45 -12.41
N ILE A 18 -12.22 1.60 -13.14
CA ILE A 18 -12.62 0.69 -14.21
C ILE A 18 -11.55 0.72 -15.31
N PHE A 19 -11.08 1.89 -15.72
CA PHE A 19 -10.01 2.01 -16.71
C PHE A 19 -8.74 1.27 -16.26
N LEU A 20 -8.26 1.53 -15.04
CA LEU A 20 -7.08 0.84 -14.48
C LEU A 20 -7.23 -0.69 -14.40
N ARG A 21 -8.45 -1.21 -14.14
CA ARG A 21 -8.77 -2.64 -14.08
C ARG A 21 -9.02 -3.27 -15.45
N LEU A 22 -9.46 -2.48 -16.42
CA LEU A 22 -9.74 -2.92 -17.79
C LEU A 22 -8.46 -3.01 -18.62
N ILE A 23 -7.46 -2.17 -18.36
CA ILE A 23 -6.14 -2.27 -19.02
C ILE A 23 -5.57 -3.70 -18.97
N PRO A 24 -5.50 -4.40 -17.82
CA PRO A 24 -5.01 -5.78 -17.77
C PRO A 24 -5.97 -6.82 -18.38
N LEU A 25 -7.25 -6.48 -18.62
CA LEU A 25 -8.23 -7.37 -19.26
C LEU A 25 -8.25 -7.22 -20.79
N PHE A 26 -8.10 -6.00 -21.31
CA PHE A 26 -8.10 -5.71 -22.75
C PHE A 26 -6.75 -5.96 -23.40
N ILE A 27 -5.65 -5.70 -22.67
CA ILE A 27 -4.35 -6.25 -23.03
C ILE A 27 -4.35 -7.69 -22.56
N LYS A 28 -4.95 -8.57 -23.37
CA LYS A 28 -4.57 -9.98 -23.39
C LYS A 28 -3.05 -9.94 -23.56
N VAL A 29 -2.30 -10.38 -22.54
CA VAL A 29 -0.84 -10.34 -22.57
C VAL A 29 -0.37 -11.35 -23.62
N ASP A 30 -0.50 -10.98 -24.89
CA ASP A 30 0.13 -11.70 -25.98
C ASP A 30 1.63 -11.57 -25.76
N THR A 31 2.25 -12.74 -25.68
CA THR A 31 3.63 -12.99 -25.27
C THR A 31 4.67 -12.47 -26.27
N SER A 32 4.41 -11.35 -26.94
CA SER A 32 5.33 -10.78 -27.93
C SER A 32 6.37 -9.84 -27.32
N SER A 33 6.18 -9.33 -26.09
CA SER A 33 7.26 -8.63 -25.40
C SER A 33 7.32 -8.87 -23.87
N PRO A 34 8.50 -9.24 -23.31
CA PRO A 34 8.65 -9.50 -21.88
C PRO A 34 8.51 -8.23 -21.01
N LYS A 35 8.78 -7.05 -21.59
CA LYS A 35 8.76 -5.76 -20.87
C LYS A 35 7.36 -5.39 -20.37
N VAL A 36 6.35 -5.54 -21.23
CA VAL A 36 4.96 -5.17 -20.92
C VAL A 36 4.39 -6.08 -19.82
N ARG A 37 4.70 -7.38 -19.85
CA ARG A 37 4.32 -8.32 -18.79
C ARG A 37 4.93 -7.97 -17.44
N THR A 38 6.21 -7.61 -17.41
CA THR A 38 6.89 -7.23 -16.17
C THR A 38 6.34 -5.91 -15.62
N PHE A 39 6.02 -4.95 -16.48
CA PHE A 39 5.37 -3.69 -16.09
C PHE A 39 4.01 -3.94 -15.42
N PHE A 40 3.11 -4.69 -16.07
CA PHE A 40 1.80 -5.00 -15.51
C PHE A 40 1.85 -5.83 -14.23
N LYS A 41 2.85 -6.70 -14.07
CA LYS A 41 3.08 -7.43 -12.81
C LYS A 41 3.64 -6.54 -11.70
N ALA A 42 4.46 -5.55 -12.03
CA ALA A 42 5.06 -4.65 -11.05
C ALA A 42 4.10 -3.53 -10.61
N LEU A 43 3.14 -3.15 -11.46
CA LEU A 43 2.19 -2.06 -11.21
C LEU A 43 1.46 -2.16 -9.85
N PRO A 44 0.86 -3.32 -9.47
CA PRO A 44 0.15 -3.43 -8.20
C PRO A 44 1.10 -3.31 -7.00
N PHE A 45 2.28 -3.90 -7.08
CA PHE A 45 3.29 -3.83 -6.01
C PHE A 45 3.82 -2.41 -5.85
N ALA A 46 4.13 -1.72 -6.96
CA ALA A 46 4.56 -0.33 -6.93
C ALA A 46 3.49 0.59 -6.33
N ALA A 47 2.22 0.39 -6.71
CA ALA A 47 1.10 1.14 -6.14
C ALA A 47 0.94 0.87 -4.63
N LEU A 48 1.00 -0.41 -4.20
CA LEU A 48 0.93 -0.78 -2.79
C LEU A 48 2.06 -0.11 -2.00
N SER A 49 3.30 -0.22 -2.48
CA SER A 49 4.47 0.40 -1.85
C SER A 49 4.34 1.93 -1.80
N SER A 50 3.87 2.56 -2.88
CA SER A 50 3.68 4.01 -2.92
C SER A 50 2.65 4.53 -1.93
N LEU A 51 1.65 3.72 -1.56
CA LEU A 51 0.64 4.06 -0.56
C LEU A 51 1.15 3.80 0.86
N ILE A 52 1.78 2.64 1.07
CA ILE A 52 2.23 2.23 2.41
C ILE A 52 3.43 3.06 2.89
N PHE A 53 4.36 3.39 1.99
CA PHE A 53 5.61 4.06 2.35
C PHE A 53 5.44 5.45 2.98
N PRO A 54 4.54 6.34 2.52
CA PRO A 54 4.25 7.57 3.26
C PRO A 54 3.43 7.32 4.53
N ASP A 55 2.42 6.46 4.48
CA ASP A 55 1.48 6.24 5.59
C ASP A 55 2.14 5.62 6.83
N ILE A 56 3.21 4.83 6.65
CA ILE A 56 3.89 4.19 7.77
C ILE A 56 4.49 5.23 8.75
N PHE A 57 4.96 6.37 8.24
CA PHE A 57 5.57 7.43 9.06
C PHE A 57 4.56 8.30 9.81
N THR A 58 3.30 8.35 9.34
CA THR A 58 2.23 9.14 9.95
C THR A 58 1.29 8.33 10.83
N SER A 59 1.49 7.02 10.90
CA SER A 59 0.58 6.07 11.55
C SER A 59 0.40 6.24 13.07
N THR A 60 1.41 6.77 13.78
CA THR A 60 1.42 6.85 15.25
C THR A 60 1.31 8.29 15.77
N GLY A 61 1.15 9.30 14.89
CA GLY A 61 1.13 10.72 15.26
C GLY A 61 2.48 11.30 15.72
N ASN A 62 3.42 10.45 16.14
CA ASN A 62 4.80 10.80 16.45
C ASN A 62 5.76 10.08 15.49
N ILE A 63 6.57 10.85 14.77
CA ILE A 63 7.52 10.35 13.76
C ILE A 63 8.51 9.36 14.38
N VAL A 64 8.93 9.57 15.63
CA VAL A 64 9.92 8.72 16.31
C VAL A 64 9.36 7.31 16.54
N THR A 65 8.14 7.20 17.04
CA THR A 65 7.51 5.90 17.32
C THR A 65 7.18 5.15 16.03
N SER A 66 6.74 5.86 15.00
CA SER A 66 6.48 5.30 13.68
C SER A 66 7.74 4.76 13.00
N VAL A 67 8.88 5.46 13.07
CA VAL A 67 10.16 4.99 12.51
C VAL A 67 10.65 3.73 13.22
N ILE A 68 10.55 3.68 14.56
CA ILE A 68 10.95 2.51 15.34
C ILE A 68 10.06 1.30 14.98
N GLY A 69 8.75 1.52 14.85
CA GLY A 69 7.80 0.50 14.38
C GLY A 69 8.13 -0.05 13.00
N ALA A 70 8.39 0.84 12.04
CA ALA A 70 8.80 0.48 10.69
C ALA A 70 10.09 -0.35 10.68
N PHE A 71 11.06 0.02 11.51
CA PHE A 71 12.33 -0.70 11.62
C PHE A 71 12.14 -2.12 12.18
N ILE A 72 11.32 -2.28 13.22
CA ILE A 72 11.01 -3.59 13.81
C ILE A 72 10.30 -4.48 12.78
N ALA A 73 9.28 -3.94 12.09
CA ALA A 73 8.55 -4.64 11.05
C ALA A 73 9.48 -5.07 9.89
N PHE A 74 10.44 -4.21 9.53
CA PHE A 74 11.43 -4.49 8.50
C PHE A 74 12.38 -5.62 8.91
N VAL A 75 12.89 -5.61 10.14
CA VAL A 75 13.79 -6.65 10.66
C VAL A 75 13.08 -8.00 10.75
N LEU A 76 11.84 -8.05 11.23
CA LEU A 76 11.06 -9.30 11.27
C LEU A 76 10.71 -9.81 9.86
N ALA A 77 10.37 -8.91 8.93
CA ALA A 77 10.15 -9.28 7.54
C ALA A 77 11.40 -9.87 6.88
N TYR A 78 12.59 -9.31 7.18
CA TYR A 78 13.87 -9.84 6.68
C TYR A 78 14.15 -11.26 7.19
N LYS A 79 13.73 -11.58 8.42
CA LYS A 79 13.81 -12.93 9.00
C LYS A 79 12.78 -13.91 8.41
N LYS A 80 12.00 -13.52 7.39
CA LYS A 80 10.94 -14.32 6.75
C LYS A 80 9.89 -14.86 7.75
N VAL A 81 9.61 -14.10 8.81
CA VAL A 81 8.53 -14.43 9.75
C VAL A 81 7.18 -14.33 9.02
N ASN A 82 6.22 -15.18 9.39
CA ASN A 82 4.86 -15.13 8.82
C ASN A 82 4.28 -13.71 8.90
N LEU A 83 3.67 -13.25 7.80
CA LEU A 83 3.06 -11.92 7.69
C LEU A 83 2.14 -11.57 8.87
N GLY A 84 1.26 -12.50 9.26
CA GLY A 84 0.34 -12.27 10.38
C GLY A 84 1.05 -12.05 11.72
N LEU A 85 2.08 -12.85 12.01
CA LEU A 85 2.90 -12.70 13.23
C LEU A 85 3.70 -11.40 13.20
N ASN A 86 4.25 -11.03 12.04
CA ASN A 86 4.98 -9.78 11.87
C ASN A 86 4.11 -8.56 12.22
N ILE A 87 2.87 -8.55 11.73
CA ILE A 87 1.92 -7.45 11.98
C ILE A 87 1.61 -7.36 13.48
N LEU A 88 1.26 -8.49 14.12
CA LEU A 88 0.95 -8.54 15.55
C LEU A 88 2.10 -8.00 16.41
N ILE A 89 3.32 -8.51 16.20
CA ILE A 89 4.50 -8.14 16.99
C ILE A 89 4.85 -6.67 16.78
N SER A 90 4.78 -6.18 15.54
CA SER A 90 5.10 -4.78 15.22
C SER A 90 4.10 -3.82 15.86
N VAL A 91 2.79 -4.11 15.77
CA VAL A 91 1.74 -3.28 16.37
C VAL A 91 1.87 -3.24 17.89
N ILE A 92 2.09 -4.40 18.53
CA ILE A 92 2.29 -4.49 19.99
C ILE A 92 3.51 -3.68 20.42
N SER A 93 4.61 -3.78 19.68
CA SER A 93 5.83 -3.04 20.00
C SER A 93 5.64 -1.53 19.87
N VAL A 94 5.00 -1.06 18.79
CA VAL A 94 4.69 0.37 18.61
C VAL A 94 3.78 0.88 19.71
N TYR A 95 2.75 0.11 20.08
CA TYR A 95 1.83 0.47 21.14
C TYR A 95 2.53 0.62 22.50
N LEU A 96 3.41 -0.32 22.86
CA LEU A 96 4.18 -0.25 24.11
C LEU A 96 5.11 0.98 24.14
N ILE A 97 5.76 1.29 23.02
CA ILE A 97 6.67 2.43 22.88
C ILE A 97 5.88 3.75 22.93
N SER A 98 4.72 3.80 22.28
CA SER A 98 3.83 4.96 22.28
C SER A 98 3.15 5.21 23.62
N LEU A 99 3.12 4.24 24.53
CA LEU A 99 2.61 4.42 25.90
C LEU A 99 3.64 5.15 26.79
N PHE A 100 4.93 4.95 26.51
CA PHE A 100 6.04 5.52 27.28
C PHE A 100 6.47 6.91 26.81
N ILE A 101 6.11 7.28 25.58
CA ILE A 101 6.37 8.59 24.96
C ILE A 101 5.10 9.44 24.97
#